data_AF-A0A7R9G7E9-F1
#
_entry.id   AF-A0A7R9G7E9-F1
#
_cell.length_a   1.000
_cell.length_b   1.000
_cell.length_c   1.000
_cell.angle_alpha   90.00
_cell.angle_beta   90.00
_cell.angle_gamma   90.00
#
_symmetry.space_group_name_H-M   'P 1'
#
loop_
_entity.id
_entity.type
_entity.pdbx_description
1 polymer ?
#
loop_
_entity_poly.entity_id
_entity_poly.type
_entity_poly.pdbx_seq_one_letter_code
_entity_poly.pdbx_strand_id
1 'polypeptide(L)'
;MRESCLSDFKQLLVDRANHIQTMFEKESNLLQSKHRWYEDEQDTLTCSEEEKYFEFCNQTTFLLHSLEIRLNRHRDLAPQRYLALEACLSADKRLHRGH
;
A
#
# COMPACT_ATOMS: atom_id res chain seq x y z
N MET A 1 -20.07 4.46 21.95
CA MET A 1 -19.85 3.12 21.35
C MET A 1 -19.82 3.18 19.83
N ARG A 2 -20.86 3.72 19.19
CA ARG A 2 -20.93 3.89 17.72
C ARG A 2 -19.78 4.73 17.14
N GLU A 3 -19.55 5.92 17.71
CA GLU A 3 -18.49 6.83 17.27
C GLU A 3 -17.09 6.24 17.44
N SER A 4 -16.85 5.51 18.54
CA SER A 4 -15.58 4.78 18.75
C SER A 4 -15.35 3.75 17.65
N CYS A 5 -16.36 2.95 17.31
CA CYS A 5 -16.23 1.95 16.24
C CYS A 5 -15.94 2.58 14.87
N LEU A 6 -16.60 3.69 14.55
CA LEU A 6 -16.34 4.43 13.31
C LEU A 6 -14.94 5.07 13.29
N SER A 7 -14.49 5.60 14.42
CA SER A 7 -13.14 6.14 14.58
C SER A 7 -12.08 5.06 14.40
N ASP A 8 -12.24 3.91 15.06
CA ASP A 8 -11.32 2.78 14.97
C ASP A 8 -11.26 2.24 13.53
N PHE A 9 -12.41 2.14 12.85
CA PHE A 9 -12.46 1.71 11.47
C PHE A 9 -11.79 2.71 10.52
N LYS A 10 -11.98 4.02 10.75
CA LYS A 10 -11.29 5.07 10.00
C LYS A 10 -9.78 4.96 10.19
N GLN A 11 -9.30 4.78 11.42
CA GLN A 11 -7.88 4.61 11.70
C GLN A 11 -7.32 3.37 10.99
N LEU A 12 -8.04 2.25 11.01
CA LEU A 12 -7.65 1.03 10.29
C LEU A 12 -7.53 1.25 8.77
N LEU A 13 -8.42 2.04 8.17
CA LEU A 13 -8.33 2.40 6.75
C LEU A 13 -7.10 3.27 6.46
N VAL A 14 -6.76 4.20 7.37
CA VAL A 14 -5.56 5.04 7.27
C VAL A 14 -4.30 4.18 7.41
N ASP A 15 -4.22 3.34 8.43
CA ASP A 15 -3.07 2.47 8.70
C ASP A 15 -2.80 1.52 7.53
N ARG A 16 -3.87 1.00 6.92
CA ARG A 16 -3.75 0.16 5.72
C ARG A 16 -3.19 0.92 4.52
N ALA A 17 -3.62 2.17 4.31
CA ALA A 17 -3.07 3.01 3.24
C ALA A 17 -1.59 3.31 3.50
N ASN A 18 -1.25 3.72 4.72
CA ASN A 18 0.11 4.00 5.14
C ASN A 18 1.01 2.79 4.97
N HIS A 19 0.56 1.60 5.34
CA HIS A 19 1.33 0.38 5.16
C HIS A 19 1.65 0.10 3.68
N ILE A 20 0.68 0.26 2.77
CA ILE A 20 0.91 0.10 1.33
C ILE A 20 1.90 1.15 0.83
N GLN A 21 1.73 2.40 1.25
CA GLN A 21 2.59 3.53 0.87
C GLN A 21 4.04 3.32 1.36
N THR A 22 4.25 2.93 2.62
CA THR A 22 5.58 2.63 3.17
C THR A 22 6.28 1.52 2.41
N MET A 23 5.54 0.46 2.03
CA MET A 23 6.10 -0.59 1.19
C MET A 23 6.47 -0.07 -0.20
N PHE A 24 5.63 0.75 -0.83
CA PHE A 24 5.93 1.35 -2.12
C PHE A 24 7.20 2.19 -2.08
N GLU A 25 7.32 3.08 -1.09
CA GLU A 25 8.50 3.93 -0.91
C GLU A 25 9.78 3.12 -0.67
N LYS A 26 9.69 2.06 0.15
CA LYS A 26 10.81 1.16 0.41
C LYS A 26 11.31 0.51 -0.89
N GLU A 27 10.41 -0.09 -1.66
CA GLU A 27 10.78 -0.78 -2.91
C GLU A 27 11.27 0.22 -3.98
N SER A 28 10.69 1.43 -4.03
CA SER A 28 11.11 2.50 -4.94
C SER A 28 12.53 2.97 -4.62
N ASN A 29 12.83 3.19 -3.34
CA ASN A 29 14.17 3.57 -2.87
C ASN A 29 15.19 2.46 -3.13
N LEU A 30 14.80 1.20 -2.94
CA LEU A 30 15.66 0.05 -3.22
C LEU A 30 16.01 -0.02 -4.72
N LEU A 31 15.01 0.10 -5.60
CA LEU A 31 15.21 0.10 -7.04
C LEU A 31 16.11 1.26 -7.47
N GLN A 32 15.86 2.47 -6.96
CA GLN A 32 16.67 3.64 -7.28
C GLN A 32 18.13 3.48 -6.82
N SER A 33 18.35 2.88 -5.64
CA SER A 33 19.70 2.59 -5.14
C SER A 33 20.40 1.56 -6.02
N LYS A 34 19.67 0.55 -6.49
CA LYS A 34 20.18 -0.45 -7.42
C LYS A 34 20.49 0.11 -8.81
N HIS A 35 19.71 1.05 -9.30
CA HIS A 35 20.03 1.79 -10.53
C HIS A 35 21.36 2.56 -10.41
N ARG A 36 21.54 3.32 -9.33
CA ARG A 36 22.80 4.07 -9.10
C ARG A 36 24.01 3.14 -9.02
N TRP A 37 23.87 2.05 -8.27
CA TRP A 37 24.89 1.00 -8.19
C TRP A 37 25.27 0.45 -9.57
N TYR A 38 24.28 0.19 -10.41
CA TYR A 38 24.51 -0.33 -11.76
C TYR A 38 25.21 0.70 -12.67
N GLU A 39 24.80 1.97 -12.61
CA GLU A 39 25.44 3.05 -13.37
C GLU A 39 26.95 3.16 -13.07
N ASP A 40 27.34 2.95 -11.81
CA ASP A 40 28.73 3.01 -11.37
C ASP A 40 29.54 1.76 -11.77
N GLU A 41 28.92 0.58 -11.82
CA GLU A 41 29.62 -0.70 -11.91
C GLU A 41 29.50 -1.42 -13.27
N GLN A 42 28.60 -0.94 -14.15
CA GLN A 42 28.26 -1.59 -15.44
C GLN A 42 29.47 -2.00 -16.28
N ASP A 43 30.53 -1.19 -16.33
CA ASP A 43 31.72 -1.48 -17.16
C ASP A 43 32.53 -2.69 -16.65
N THR A 44 32.28 -3.11 -15.40
CA THR A 44 32.99 -4.19 -14.72
C THR A 44 32.14 -5.44 -14.51
N LEU A 45 30.83 -5.37 -14.78
CA LEU A 45 29.91 -6.48 -14.56
C LEU A 45 30.09 -7.56 -15.62
N THR A 46 29.96 -8.81 -15.18
CA THR A 46 29.81 -9.94 -16.10
C THR A 46 28.38 -10.01 -16.64
N CYS A 47 28.21 -10.65 -17.79
CA CYS A 47 26.89 -10.89 -18.40
C CYS A 47 25.90 -11.56 -17.41
N SER A 48 26.37 -12.49 -16.56
CA SER A 48 25.52 -13.14 -15.55
C SER A 48 25.10 -12.20 -14.41
N GLU A 49 25.95 -11.24 -14.03
CA GLU A 49 25.60 -10.25 -13.01
C GLU A 49 24.63 -9.21 -13.57
N GLU A 50 24.81 -8.83 -14.83
CA GLU A 50 23.90 -7.95 -15.56
C GLU A 50 22.50 -8.58 -15.71
N GLU A 51 22.41 -9.87 -16.07
CA GLU A 51 21.14 -10.61 -16.10
C GLU A 51 20.43 -10.60 -14.74
N LYS A 52 21.15 -10.83 -13.64
CA LYS A 52 20.57 -10.80 -12.28
C LYS A 52 20.04 -9.41 -11.92
N TYR A 53 20.75 -8.35 -12.35
CA TYR A 53 20.28 -6.99 -12.16
C TYR A 53 19.00 -6.71 -12.94
N PHE A 54 18.90 -7.15 -14.19
CA PHE A 54 17.66 -7.00 -14.97
C PHE A 54 16.51 -7.80 -14.38
N GLU A 55 16.76 -9.02 -13.92
CA GLU A 55 15.75 -9.83 -13.23
C GLU A 55 15.25 -9.12 -11.96
N PHE A 56 16.16 -8.60 -11.14
CA PHE A 56 15.82 -7.78 -9.98
C PHE A 56 14.94 -6.58 -10.36
N CYS A 57 15.35 -5.79 -11.38
CA CYS A 57 14.60 -4.62 -11.83
C CYS A 57 13.18 -4.99 -12.28
N ASN A 58 13.03 -6.09 -13.03
CA ASN A 58 11.73 -6.56 -13.50
C ASN A 58 10.82 -6.95 -12.34
N GLN A 59 11.35 -7.70 -11.37
CA GLN A 59 10.59 -8.13 -10.19
C GLN A 59 10.16 -6.94 -9.32
N THR A 60 11.07 -6.00 -9.03
CA THR A 60 10.76 -4.82 -8.21
C THR A 60 9.79 -3.88 -8.92
N THR A 61 9.91 -3.70 -10.24
CA THR A 61 8.98 -2.89 -11.03
C THR A 61 7.57 -3.49 -11.02
N PHE A 62 7.46 -4.82 -11.18
CA PHE A 62 6.17 -5.50 -11.07
C PHE A 62 5.54 -5.34 -9.68
N LEU A 63 6.36 -5.42 -8.62
CA LEU A 63 5.90 -5.20 -7.25
C LEU A 63 5.41 -3.76 -7.04
N LEU A 64 6.14 -2.76 -7.52
CA LEU A 64 5.75 -1.35 -7.46
C LEU A 64 4.41 -1.11 -8.15
N HIS A 65 4.23 -1.64 -9.36
CA HIS A 65 2.96 -1.52 -10.08
C HIS A 65 1.81 -2.20 -9.33
N SER A 66 2.05 -3.37 -8.73
CA SER A 66 1.06 -4.07 -7.91
C SER A 66 0.66 -3.27 -6.66
N LEU A 67 1.63 -2.61 -6.01
CA LEU A 67 1.39 -1.74 -4.85
C LEU A 67 0.61 -0.48 -5.24
N GLU A 68 0.92 0.12 -6.38
CA GLU A 68 0.18 1.26 -6.94
C GLU A 68 -1.29 0.90 -7.21
N ILE A 69 -1.55 -0.23 -7.88
CA ILE A 69 -2.92 -0.73 -8.10
C ILE A 69 -3.64 -0.94 -6.76
N ARG A 70 -2.96 -1.52 -5.76
CA ARG A 70 -3.54 -1.75 -4.43
C ARG A 70 -3.90 -0.45 -3.74
N LEU A 71 -3.04 0.57 -3.83
CA LEU A 71 -3.28 1.88 -3.23
C LEU A 71 -4.47 2.58 -3.90
N ASN A 72 -4.52 2.57 -5.24
CA ASN A 72 -5.64 3.12 -5.99
C ASN A 72 -6.96 2.44 -5.65
N ARG A 73 -6.99 1.09 -5.63
CA ARG A 73 -8.18 0.34 -5.22
C ARG A 73 -8.59 0.64 -3.77
N HIS A 74 -7.64 0.82 -2.87
CA HIS A 74 -7.93 1.18 -1.47
C HIS A 74 -8.55 2.57 -1.39
N ARG A 75 -7.99 3.56 -2.11
CA ARG A 75 -8.54 4.93 -2.19
C ARG A 75 -9.99 4.92 -2.68
N ASP A 76 -10.30 4.12 -3.69
CA ASP A 76 -11.64 4.11 -4.30
C ASP A 76 -12.68 3.38 -3.43
N LEU A 77 -12.27 2.32 -2.72
CA LEU A 77 -13.19 1.48 -1.93
C LEU A 77 -13.32 1.88 -0.45
N ALA A 78 -12.31 2.53 0.13
CA ALA A 78 -12.32 2.89 1.56
C ALA A 78 -13.51 3.78 1.97
N PRO A 79 -13.87 4.84 1.21
CA PRO A 79 -15.05 5.66 1.54
C PRO A 79 -16.34 4.85 1.50
N GLN A 80 -16.51 3.98 0.49
CA GLN A 80 -17.71 3.15 0.35
C GLN A 80 -17.86 2.18 1.53
N ARG A 81 -16.75 1.57 1.97
CA ARG A 81 -16.73 0.68 3.14
C ARG A 81 -17.06 1.41 4.43
N TYR A 82 -16.54 2.64 4.59
CA TYR A 82 -16.87 3.47 5.74
C TYR A 82 -18.36 3.80 5.80
N LEU A 83 -18.93 4.26 4.68
CA LEU A 83 -20.36 4.57 4.59
C LEU A 83 -21.24 3.34 4.83
N ALA A 84 -20.83 2.17 4.32
CA ALA A 84 -21.55 0.92 4.57
C ALA A 84 -21.56 0.55 6.07
N LEU A 85 -20.44 0.72 6.76
CA LEU A 85 -20.36 0.50 8.22
C LEU A 85 -21.22 1.52 8.97
N GLU A 86 -21.14 2.79 8.62
CA GLU A 86 -21.95 3.84 9.23
C GLU A 86 -23.45 3.56 9.09
N ALA A 87 -23.90 3.19 7.89
CA ALA A 87 -25.29 2.82 7.63
C ALA A 87 -25.73 1.59 8.43
N CYS A 88 -24.88 0.56 8.52
CA CYS A 88 -25.14 -0.62 9.34
C CYS A 88 -25.30 -0.27 10.82
N LEU A 89 -24.40 0.56 11.36
CA LEU A 89 -24.47 1.01 12.76
C LEU A 89 -25.66 1.95 13.02
N SER A 90 -26.13 2.71 12.01
CA SER A 90 -27.37 3.52 12.10
C SER A 90 -28.60 2.63 12.26
N ALA A 91 -28.63 1.51 11.55
CA ALA A 91 -29.80 0.63 11.50
C ALA A 91 -29.93 -0.26 12.75
N ASP A 92 -28.84 -0.47 13.52
CA ASP A 92 -28.87 -1.30 14.72
C ASP A 92 -29.51 -0.56 15.91
N LYS A 93 -30.76 -0.94 16.22
CA LYS A 93 -31.56 -0.38 17.33
C LYS A 93 -30.90 -0.54 18.70
N ARG A 94 -29.98 -1.48 18.89
CA ARG A 94 -29.27 -1.69 20.17
C ARG A 94 -28.17 -0.65 20.39
N LEU A 95 -27.64 -0.08 19.31
CA LEU A 95 -26.65 1.00 19.36
C LEU A 95 -27.30 2.39 19.45
N HIS A 96 -28.63 2.45 19.39
CA HIS A 96 -29.44 3.67 19.45
C HIS A 96 -29.83 4.12 20.88
N ARG A 97 -29.61 3.29 21.90
CA ARG A 97 -29.89 3.66 23.30
C ARG A 97 -28.60 3.84 24.10
N GLY A 98 -28.05 5.05 24.04
CA GLY A 98 -27.38 5.64 25.19
C GLY A 98 -28.41 6.51 25.92
N HIS A 99 -28.92 6.01 27.05
CA HIS A 99 -29.49 6.84 28.11
C HIS A 99 -28.43 6.97 29.19
#